data_AF-A0A2V6K239-F1
#
_entry.id   AF-A0A2V6K239-F1
#
_cell.length_a   1.000
_cell.length_b   1.000
_cell.length_c   1.000
_cell.angle_alpha   90.00
_cell.angle_beta   90.00
_cell.angle_gamma   90.00
#
_symmetry.space_group_name_H-M   'P 1'
#
loop_
_entity.id
_entity.type
_entity.pdbx_description
1 polymer ?
#
loop_
_entity_poly.entity_id
_entity_poly.type
_entity_poly.pdbx_seq_one_letter_code
_entity_poly.pdbx_strand_id
1 'polypeptide(L)' 'DLFASTCVLSRLDSEIRFARRNGDAATPDHAAADLFLRQSFRRIRGFLGGLTDNDDKAVLAAAKSSLAKPRS' A
#
# COMPACT_ATOMS: atom_id res chain seq x y z
N ASP A 1 -1.88 0.35 -2.42
CA ASP A 1 -0.47 0.60 -2.06
C ASP A 1 0.48 -0.51 -2.45
N LEU A 2 0.29 -1.77 -2.02
CA LEU A 2 1.26 -2.83 -2.31
C LEU A 2 1.55 -3.00 -3.80
N PHE A 3 0.51 -3.15 -4.63
CA PHE A 3 0.65 -3.29 -6.09
C PHE A 3 1.28 -2.04 -6.75
N ALA A 4 0.89 -0.84 -6.32
CA ALA A 4 1.48 0.38 -6.85
C ALA A 4 2.98 0.48 -6.49
N SER A 5 3.38 0.06 -5.28
CA SER A 5 4.79 -0.04 -4.89
C SER A 5 5.58 -1.03 -5.75
N THR A 6 5.00 -2.19 -6.12
CA THR A 6 5.70 -3.15 -7.00
C THR A 6 5.88 -2.60 -8.41
N CYS A 7 4.90 -1.86 -8.94
CA CYS A 7 5.02 -1.16 -10.22
C CYS A 7 6.14 -0.10 -10.17
N VAL A 8 6.20 0.71 -9.11
CA VAL A 8 7.24 1.73 -8.93
C VAL A 8 8.63 1.10 -8.82
N LEU A 9 8.76 0.02 -8.04
CA LEU A 9 10.03 -0.72 -7.93
C LEU A 9 10.46 -1.34 -9.26
N SER A 10 9.53 -1.93 -10.02
CA SER A 10 9.83 -2.52 -11.34
C SER A 10 10.30 -1.47 -12.34
N ARG A 11 9.72 -0.27 -12.29
CA ARG A 11 10.16 0.87 -13.10
C ARG A 11 11.56 1.33 -12.69
N LEU A 12 11.81 1.56 -11.40
CA LEU A 12 13.12 1.98 -10.89
C LEU A 12 14.22 0.98 -11.27
N ASP A 13 13.97 -0.30 -11.08
CA ASP A 13 14.90 -1.38 -11.45
C ASP A 13 15.21 -1.37 -12.96
N SER A 14 14.20 -1.09 -13.79
CA SER A 14 14.39 -0.95 -15.24
C SER A 14 15.18 0.30 -15.62
N GLU A 15 14.92 1.44 -14.97
CA GLU A 15 15.66 2.69 -15.17
C GLU A 15 17.14 2.54 -14.78
N ILE A 16 17.42 1.90 -13.63
CA ILE A 16 18.78 1.61 -13.16
C ILE A 16 19.50 0.69 -14.16
N ARG A 17 18.85 -0.39 -14.62
CA ARG A 17 19.42 -1.28 -15.65
C ARG A 17 19.65 -0.59 -16.99
N PHE A 18 18.82 0.37 -17.36
CA PHE A 18 18.97 1.13 -18.59
C PHE A 18 20.12 2.15 -18.50
N ALA A 19 20.21 2.89 -17.39
CA ALA A 19 21.29 3.85 -17.14
C ALA A 19 22.68 3.20 -17.19
N ARG A 20 22.82 1.98 -16.65
CA ARG A 20 24.06 1.19 -16.73
C ARG A 20 24.51 0.84 -18.16
N ARG A 21 23.61 0.83 -19.14
CA ARG A 21 23.92 0.50 -20.55
C ARG A 21 24.32 1.71 -21.39
N ASN A 22 23.91 2.91 -21.01
CA ASN A 22 24.03 4.12 -21.83
C ASN A 22 25.19 5.05 -21.44
N GLY A 23 26.20 4.56 -20.70
CA GLY A 23 27.47 5.28 -20.54
C GLY A 23 27.36 6.70 -19.99
N ASP A 24 26.75 6.86 -18.81
CA ASP A 24 26.70 8.10 -18.03
C ASP A 24 25.72 9.19 -18.52
N ALA A 25 24.54 8.77 -18.98
CA ALA A 25 23.39 9.67 -18.98
C ALA A 25 23.03 10.02 -17.53
N ALA A 26 22.88 11.33 -17.23
CA ALA A 26 22.62 11.87 -15.90
C ALA A 26 21.67 10.98 -15.06
N THR A 27 22.03 10.72 -13.81
CA THR A 27 21.22 9.91 -12.88
C THR A 27 19.80 10.44 -12.81
N PRO A 28 18.77 9.63 -13.14
CA PRO A 28 17.40 10.09 -13.06
C PRO A 28 17.03 10.47 -11.62
N ASP A 29 16.28 11.56 -11.45
CA ASP A 29 15.77 11.95 -10.13
C ASP A 29 14.69 10.95 -9.68
N HIS A 30 14.98 10.21 -8.61
CA HIS A 30 14.10 9.20 -8.03
C HIS A 30 13.38 9.70 -6.77
N ALA A 31 13.47 10.99 -6.41
CA ALA A 31 12.89 11.53 -5.18
C ALA A 31 11.38 11.28 -5.05
N ALA A 32 10.63 11.41 -6.15
CA ALA A 32 9.19 11.13 -6.16
C ALA A 32 8.87 9.66 -5.88
N ALA A 33 9.64 8.74 -6.47
CA ALA A 33 9.48 7.31 -6.25
C ALA A 33 9.82 6.93 -4.80
N ASP A 34 10.89 7.51 -4.23
CA ASP A 34 11.29 7.30 -2.84
C ASP A 34 10.24 7.81 -1.84
N LEU A 35 9.72 9.01 -2.06
CA LEU A 35 8.64 9.57 -1.24
C LEU A 35 7.39 8.69 -1.31
N PHE A 36 7.01 8.26 -2.52
CA PHE A 36 5.88 7.35 -2.70
C PHE A 36 6.07 6.04 -1.96
N LEU A 37 7.23 5.38 -2.10
CA LEU A 37 7.52 4.10 -1.44
C LEU A 37 7.51 4.23 0.08
N ARG A 38 8.12 5.30 0.63
CA ARG A 38 8.11 5.58 2.08
C ARG A 38 6.69 5.79 2.60
N GLN A 39 5.86 6.55 1.88
CA GLN A 39 4.49 6.82 2.29
C GLN A 39 3.63 5.55 2.19
N SER A 40 3.75 4.80 1.10
CA SER A 40 3.04 3.54 0.89
C SER A 40 3.39 2.50 1.96
N PHE A 41 4.65 2.38 2.36
CA PHE A 41 5.05 1.49 3.45
C PHE A 41 4.37 1.84 4.77
N ARG A 42 4.31 3.13 5.12
CA ARG A 42 3.59 3.59 6.32
C ARG A 42 2.09 3.24 6.27
N ARG A 43 1.43 3.47 5.14
CA ARG A 43 0.01 3.13 4.95
C ARG A 43 -0.24 1.63 5.03
N ILE A 44 0.58 0.82 4.36
CA ILE A 44 0.48 -0.65 4.39
C ILE A 44 0.60 -1.17 5.82
N ARG A 45 1.57 -0.66 6.60
CA ARG A 45 1.70 -1.03 8.02
C ARG A 45 0.47 -0.64 8.83
N GLY A 46 -0.09 0.53 8.59
CA GLY A 46 -1.34 0.98 9.21
C GLY A 46 -2.51 0.05 8.89
N PHE A 47 -2.71 -0.28 7.61
CA PHE A 47 -3.77 -1.20 7.17
C PHE A 47 -3.61 -2.61 7.73
N LEU A 48 -2.38 -3.14 7.75
CA LEU A 48 -2.11 -4.46 8.32
C LEU A 48 -2.31 -4.49 9.84
N GLY A 49 -1.90 -3.44 10.57
CA GLY A 49 -2.18 -3.33 12.00
C GLY A 49 -3.68 -3.20 12.30
N GLY A 50 -4.41 -2.45 11.46
CA GLY A 50 -5.85 -2.32 11.56
C GLY A 50 -6.62 -3.61 11.25
N LEU A 51 -6.01 -4.59 10.60
CA LEU A 51 -6.66 -5.90 10.35
C LEU A 51 -6.86 -6.70 11.65
N THR A 52 -5.92 -6.57 12.60
CA THR A 52 -5.98 -7.24 13.90
C THR A 52 -6.77 -6.47 14.95
N ASP A 53 -7.03 -5.18 14.72
CA ASP A 53 -7.80 -4.29 15.59
C ASP A 53 -8.98 -3.69 14.77
N ASN A 54 -9.81 -4.58 14.22
CA ASN A 54 -10.91 -4.24 13.32
C ASN A 54 -12.30 -4.36 13.99
N ASP A 55 -12.35 -4.39 15.31
CA ASP A 55 -13.60 -4.47 16.06
C ASP A 55 -14.31 -3.11 16.08
N ASP A 56 -14.82 -2.70 14.91
CA ASP A 56 -15.69 -1.55 14.80
C ASP A 56 -16.99 -1.83 15.57
N LYS A 57 -17.16 -1.15 16.70
CA LYS A 57 -18.30 -1.34 17.61
C LYS A 57 -19.64 -1.09 16.91
N ALA A 58 -19.71 -0.16 15.96
CA ALA A 58 -20.94 0.14 15.23
C ALA A 58 -21.26 -0.99 14.24
N VAL A 59 -20.26 -1.51 13.51
CA VAL A 59 -20.42 -2.67 12.63
C VAL A 59 -20.84 -3.91 13.42
N LEU A 60 -20.19 -4.17 14.55
CA LEU A 60 -20.52 -5.28 15.44
C LEU A 60 -21.93 -5.15 16.04
N ALA A 61 -22.34 -3.94 16.43
CA ALA A 61 -23.69 -3.68 16.95
C ALA A 61 -24.76 -3.89 15.87
N ALA A 62 -24.52 -3.43 14.64
CA ALA A 62 -25.43 -3.62 13.51
C ALA A 62 -25.59 -5.11 13.15
N ALA A 63 -24.48 -5.87 13.13
CA ALA A 63 -24.51 -7.31 12.90
C ALA A 63 -25.30 -8.04 14.01
N LYS A 64 -25.04 -7.72 15.28
CA LYS A 64 -25.77 -8.29 16.44
C LYS A 64 -27.26 -7.97 16.39
N SER A 65 -27.64 -6.73 16.04
CA SER A 65 -29.04 -6.33 15.89
C SER A 65 -29.76 -7.13 14.80
N SER A 66 -29.10 -7.39 13.69
CA SER A 66 -29.65 -8.18 12.57
C SER A 66 -29.83 -9.66 12.94
N LEU A 67 -28.93 -10.22 13.75
CA LEU A 67 -28.99 -11.61 14.22
C LEU A 67 -29.99 -11.81 15.37
N ALA A 68 -30.25 -10.79 16.19
CA ALA A 68 -31.17 -10.86 17.32
C ALA A 68 -32.65 -10.76 16.94
N LYS A 69 -32.98 -10.51 15.67
CA LYS A 69 -34.37 -10.45 15.21
C LYS A 69 -34.91 -11.88 15.05
N PRO A 70 -35.96 -12.30 15.80
CA PRO A 70 -36.59 -13.59 15.56
C PRO A 70 -37.12 -13.62 14.14
N ARG A 71 -36.94 -14.73 13.43
CA ARG A 71 -37.63 -14.97 12.15
C ARG A 71 -39.12 -15.09 12.51
N SER A 72 -39.90 -14.07 12.10
CA SER A 72 -41.36 -14.12 12.11
C SER A 72 -41.86 -15.13 11.10
#